data_AF-A0A1Q9NRA2-F1
#
_entry.id   AF-A0A1Q9NRA2-F1
#
_cell.length_a   1.000
_cell.length_b   1.000
_cell.length_c   1.000
_cell.angle_alpha   90.00
_cell.angle_beta   90.00
_cell.angle_gamma   90.00
#
_symmetry.space_group_name_H-M   'P 1'
#
loop_
_entity.id
_entity.type
_entity.pdbx_description
1 polymer ?
#
loop_
_entity_poly.entity_id
_entity_poly.type
_entity_poly.pdbx_seq_one_letter_code
_entity_poly.pdbx_strand_id
1 'polypeptide(L)'
;VRSRISHDKEQVPELLERVMAPIVMIFFVMVGGRMAQLLTTSETLLLIAMTAALYLGGRTFGKYFGAAIGGRIVNEVPAIQKCLGGCLLCQAGVALGLSFIIEETFVALGGDAQTMGVLILGVVALSTMVLEMVGPMAVKQNLRAAGELPEDHTVFEPHEMKLLDIANNENPNPSNNDNNFNDADDEIEA
;
A
#
# COMPACT_ATOMS: atom_id res chain seq x y z
N VAL A 1 18.91 1.28 -28.83
CA VAL A 1 18.14 0.18 -28.17
C VAL A 1 17.71 0.52 -26.74
N ARG A 2 18.52 1.23 -25.93
CA ARG A 2 18.18 1.61 -24.54
C ARG A 2 17.02 2.64 -24.40
N SER A 3 16.70 3.41 -25.45
CA SER A 3 15.69 4.48 -25.41
C SER A 3 14.23 4.04 -25.67
N ARG A 4 13.99 2.85 -26.25
CA ARG A 4 12.61 2.34 -26.44
C ARG A 4 12.06 1.55 -25.25
N ILE A 5 12.90 1.27 -24.25
CA ILE A 5 12.55 0.47 -23.07
C ILE A 5 11.92 1.33 -21.96
N SER A 6 12.08 2.67 -22.00
CA SER A 6 11.57 3.54 -20.95
C SER A 6 10.08 3.88 -21.10
N HIS A 7 9.56 3.98 -22.32
CA HIS A 7 8.19 4.44 -22.56
C HIS A 7 7.13 3.34 -22.41
N ASP A 8 7.52 2.07 -22.55
CA ASP A 8 6.65 0.90 -22.38
C ASP A 8 6.58 0.43 -20.91
N LYS A 9 7.64 0.68 -20.14
CA LYS A 9 7.73 0.28 -18.72
C LYS A 9 6.87 1.09 -17.78
N GLU A 10 6.48 2.30 -18.16
CA GLU A 10 5.58 3.16 -17.36
C GLU A 10 4.10 2.83 -17.64
N GLN A 11 3.77 2.34 -18.84
CA GLN A 11 2.40 2.00 -19.21
C GLN A 11 1.92 0.71 -18.53
N VAL A 12 2.79 -0.30 -18.39
CA VAL A 12 2.44 -1.56 -17.72
C VAL A 12 1.96 -1.37 -16.27
N PRO A 13 2.65 -0.63 -15.38
CA PRO A 13 2.20 -0.42 -14.01
C PRO A 13 0.93 0.41 -13.92
N GLU A 14 0.76 1.47 -14.72
CA GLU A 14 -0.48 2.27 -14.72
C GLU A 14 -1.71 1.46 -15.15
N LEU A 15 -1.55 0.66 -16.22
CA LEU A 15 -2.62 -0.23 -16.68
C LEU A 15 -2.93 -1.30 -15.64
N LEU A 16 -1.89 -1.85 -15.00
CA LEU A 16 -2.05 -2.85 -13.94
C LEU A 16 -2.77 -2.24 -12.73
N GLU A 17 -2.40 -1.05 -12.27
CA GLU A 17 -3.05 -0.38 -11.13
C GLU A 17 -4.53 -0.12 -11.41
N ARG A 18 -4.85 0.37 -12.61
CA ARG A 18 -6.22 0.60 -13.06
C ARG A 18 -7.07 -0.69 -13.09
N VAL A 19 -6.47 -1.83 -13.43
CA VAL A 19 -7.15 -3.14 -13.47
C VAL A 19 -7.19 -3.80 -12.08
N MET A 20 -6.17 -3.61 -11.25
CA MET A 20 -6.09 -4.20 -9.91
C MET A 20 -7.10 -3.59 -8.96
N ALA A 21 -7.35 -2.28 -9.03
CA ALA A 21 -8.32 -1.60 -8.17
C ALA A 21 -9.72 -2.26 -8.18
N PRO A 22 -10.39 -2.48 -9.34
CA PRO A 22 -11.68 -3.15 -9.38
C PRO A 22 -11.59 -4.64 -9.01
N ILE A 23 -10.52 -5.35 -9.36
CA ILE A 23 -10.35 -6.77 -9.01
C ILE A 23 -10.27 -6.95 -7.49
N VAL A 24 -9.46 -6.13 -6.81
CA VAL A 24 -9.31 -6.17 -5.36
C VAL A 24 -10.63 -5.82 -4.67
N MET A 25 -11.38 -4.84 -5.20
CA MET A 25 -12.72 -4.52 -4.69
C MET A 25 -13.66 -5.73 -4.77
N ILE A 26 -13.78 -6.37 -5.94
CA ILE A 26 -14.65 -7.55 -6.12
C ILE A 26 -14.22 -8.68 -5.19
N PHE A 27 -12.91 -8.92 -5.08
CA PHE A 27 -12.35 -9.92 -4.18
C PHE A 27 -12.76 -9.67 -2.72
N PHE A 28 -12.57 -8.45 -2.21
CA PHE A 28 -12.94 -8.13 -0.84
C PHE A 28 -14.45 -8.16 -0.59
N VAL A 29 -15.27 -7.82 -1.59
CA VAL A 29 -16.74 -7.97 -1.50
C VAL A 29 -17.13 -9.44 -1.41
N MET A 30 -16.53 -10.32 -2.22
CA MET A 30 -16.79 -11.77 -2.18
C MET A 30 -16.36 -12.39 -0.85
N VAL A 31 -15.15 -12.06 -0.38
CA VAL A 31 -14.65 -12.51 0.93
C VAL A 31 -15.53 -11.98 2.06
N GLY A 32 -15.90 -10.69 2.01
CA GLY A 32 -16.80 -10.07 2.98
C GLY A 32 -18.19 -10.71 3.02
N GLY A 33 -18.75 -11.04 1.86
CA GLY A 33 -20.03 -11.75 1.75
C GLY A 33 -19.98 -13.15 2.37
N ARG A 34 -18.92 -13.91 2.10
CA ARG A 34 -18.70 -15.20 2.79
C ARG A 34 -18.59 -14.99 4.29
N MET A 35 -17.79 -14.01 4.73
CA MET A 35 -17.62 -13.70 6.15
C MET A 35 -18.93 -13.34 6.86
N ALA A 36 -19.77 -12.52 6.25
CA ALA A 36 -21.09 -12.15 6.80
C ALA A 36 -22.01 -13.37 6.98
N GLN A 37 -21.96 -14.31 6.03
CA GLN A 37 -22.68 -15.57 6.13
C GLN A 37 -22.17 -16.42 7.30
N LEU A 38 -20.85 -16.50 7.51
CA LEU A 38 -20.26 -17.16 8.68
C LEU A 38 -20.73 -16.53 9.98
N LEU A 39 -20.71 -15.19 10.07
CA LEU A 39 -21.09 -14.47 11.29
C LEU A 39 -22.57 -14.67 11.68
N THR A 40 -23.44 -14.91 10.70
CA THR A 40 -24.87 -15.15 10.93
C THR A 40 -25.13 -16.54 11.54
N THR A 41 -24.20 -17.48 11.36
CA THR A 41 -24.29 -18.84 11.93
C THR A 41 -23.75 -18.83 13.36
N SER A 42 -24.62 -18.58 14.34
CA SER A 42 -24.24 -18.29 15.75
C SER A 42 -23.39 -19.36 16.45
N GLU A 43 -23.47 -20.63 16.04
CA GLU A 43 -22.83 -21.71 16.81
C GLU A 43 -21.29 -21.74 16.71
N THR A 44 -20.71 -21.19 15.66
CA THR A 44 -19.25 -21.19 15.42
C THR A 44 -18.57 -19.84 15.67
N LEU A 45 -19.34 -18.77 15.93
CA LEU A 45 -18.82 -17.41 16.02
C LEU A 45 -17.82 -17.21 17.15
N LEU A 46 -18.14 -17.71 18.36
CA LEU A 46 -17.27 -17.53 19.53
C LEU A 46 -15.93 -18.26 19.34
N LEU A 47 -15.97 -19.47 18.78
CA LEU A 47 -14.77 -20.26 18.49
C LEU A 47 -13.89 -19.58 17.44
N ILE A 48 -14.49 -19.07 16.36
CA ILE A 48 -13.78 -18.31 15.32
C ILE A 48 -13.14 -17.06 15.93
N ALA A 49 -13.88 -16.29 16.75
CA ALA A 49 -13.38 -15.07 17.36
C ALA A 49 -12.18 -15.33 18.28
N MET A 50 -12.27 -16.34 19.15
CA MET A 50 -11.17 -16.74 20.04
C MET A 50 -9.95 -17.23 19.26
N THR A 51 -10.17 -18.08 18.26
CA THR A 51 -9.09 -18.63 17.42
C THR A 51 -8.43 -17.52 16.58
N ALA A 52 -9.22 -16.58 16.06
CA ALA A 52 -8.74 -15.42 15.33
C ALA A 52 -7.91 -14.50 16.22
N ALA A 53 -8.32 -14.26 17.46
CA ALA A 53 -7.53 -13.46 18.40
C ALA A 53 -6.18 -14.12 18.71
N LEU A 54 -6.17 -15.43 18.95
CA LEU A 54 -4.93 -16.19 19.19
C LEU A 54 -4.01 -16.16 17.96
N TYR A 55 -4.57 -16.43 16.77
CA TYR A 55 -3.85 -16.39 15.50
C TYR A 55 -3.29 -15.00 15.20
N LEU A 56 -4.09 -13.95 15.40
CA LEU A 56 -3.70 -12.56 15.22
C LEU A 56 -2.54 -12.18 16.14
N GLY A 57 -2.63 -12.55 17.42
CA GLY A 57 -1.57 -12.32 18.40
C GLY A 57 -0.27 -13.00 17.99
N GLY A 58 -0.33 -14.29 17.67
CA GLY A 58 0.85 -15.06 17.21
C GLY A 58 1.47 -14.51 15.93
N ARG A 59 0.64 -14.15 14.93
CA ARG A 59 1.09 -13.56 13.66
C ARG A 59 1.77 -12.21 13.87
N THR A 60 1.17 -11.35 14.68
CA THR A 60 1.71 -10.02 15.00
C THR A 60 3.02 -10.14 15.74
N PHE A 61 3.05 -10.96 16.80
CA PHE A 61 4.26 -11.21 17.58
C PHE A 61 5.40 -11.78 16.72
N GLY A 62 5.10 -12.75 15.87
CA GLY A 62 6.06 -13.35 14.94
C GLY A 62 6.67 -12.33 13.97
N LYS A 63 5.86 -11.40 13.43
CA LYS A 63 6.36 -10.32 12.56
C LYS A 63 7.25 -9.35 13.31
N TYR A 64 6.86 -8.90 14.50
CA TYR A 64 7.67 -7.99 15.31
C TYR A 64 9.00 -8.61 15.73
N PHE A 65 8.95 -9.81 16.30
CA PHE A 65 10.14 -10.47 16.82
C PHE A 65 11.03 -11.01 15.70
N GLY A 66 10.43 -11.56 14.64
CA GLY A 66 11.15 -12.05 13.46
C GLY A 66 11.86 -10.93 12.71
N ALA A 67 11.24 -9.77 12.54
CA ALA A 67 11.90 -8.60 11.94
C ALA A 67 13.06 -8.08 12.81
N ALA A 68 12.88 -8.02 14.13
CA ALA A 68 13.91 -7.56 15.05
C ALA A 68 15.12 -8.51 15.09
N ILE A 69 14.89 -9.83 15.16
CA ILE A 69 15.97 -10.83 15.12
C ILE A 69 16.63 -10.83 13.74
N GLY A 70 15.84 -10.86 12.66
CA GLY A 70 16.34 -10.85 11.30
C GLY A 70 17.25 -9.65 11.06
N GLY A 71 16.80 -8.45 11.42
CA GLY A 71 17.58 -7.22 11.30
C GLY A 71 18.86 -7.22 12.15
N ARG A 72 18.84 -7.86 13.32
CA ARG A 72 20.06 -8.05 14.13
C ARG A 72 21.07 -8.99 13.49
N ILE A 73 20.61 -10.07 12.87
CA ILE A 73 21.50 -11.05 12.20
C ILE A 73 22.25 -10.38 11.03
N VAL A 74 21.57 -9.52 10.27
CA VAL A 74 22.18 -8.80 9.13
C VAL A 74 22.85 -7.48 9.52
N ASN A 75 22.92 -7.13 10.82
CA ASN A 75 23.48 -5.87 11.32
C ASN A 75 22.88 -4.61 10.65
N GLU A 76 21.57 -4.59 10.49
CA GLU A 76 20.84 -3.44 9.93
C GLU A 76 20.75 -2.25 10.90
N VAL A 77 20.36 -1.08 10.38
CA VAL A 77 20.21 0.15 11.17
C VAL A 77 19.18 -0.08 12.31
N PRO A 78 19.44 0.38 13.56
CA PRO A 78 18.56 0.15 14.70
C PRO A 78 17.13 0.71 14.52
N ALA A 79 16.97 1.72 13.68
CA ALA A 79 15.65 2.23 13.26
C ALA A 79 14.86 1.16 12.50
N ILE A 80 15.47 0.54 11.49
CA ILE A 80 14.86 -0.53 10.68
C ILE A 80 14.57 -1.76 11.55
N GLN A 81 15.52 -2.17 12.40
CA GLN A 81 15.34 -3.33 13.29
C GLN A 81 14.10 -3.23 14.19
N LYS A 82 13.74 -2.02 14.65
CA LYS A 82 12.60 -1.79 15.55
C LYS A 82 11.31 -1.47 14.81
N CYS A 83 11.39 -0.72 13.72
CA CYS A 83 10.22 -0.17 13.03
C CYS A 83 9.66 -1.11 11.95
N LEU A 84 10.51 -1.97 11.37
CA LEU A 84 10.12 -2.86 10.26
C LEU A 84 8.99 -3.83 10.64
N GLY A 85 8.98 -4.32 11.89
CA GLY A 85 7.95 -5.25 12.36
C GLY A 85 6.53 -4.71 12.24
N GLY A 86 6.32 -3.44 12.56
CA GLY A 86 5.02 -2.78 12.44
C GLY A 86 4.66 -2.45 10.99
N CYS A 87 5.66 -2.14 10.16
CA CYS A 87 5.44 -1.91 8.73
C CYS A 87 5.00 -3.18 7.99
N LEU A 88 5.40 -4.36 8.45
CA LEU A 88 5.04 -5.64 7.85
C LEU A 88 3.61 -6.10 8.16
N LEU A 89 2.86 -5.38 9.01
CA LEU A 89 1.51 -5.79 9.40
C LEU A 89 0.48 -5.66 8.27
N CYS A 90 0.63 -4.69 7.36
CA CYS A 90 -0.27 -4.41 6.22
C CYS A 90 -0.24 -5.44 5.08
N GLN A 91 0.00 -6.72 5.39
CA GLN A 91 0.05 -7.77 4.37
C GLN A 91 -1.11 -8.76 4.53
N ALA A 92 -2.11 -8.58 3.68
CA ALA A 92 -3.44 -9.21 3.79
C ALA A 92 -3.82 -10.12 2.62
N GLY A 93 -3.64 -9.66 1.37
CA GLY A 93 -4.36 -10.22 0.22
C GLY A 93 -4.10 -11.70 -0.09
N VAL A 94 -2.82 -12.12 -0.07
CA VAL A 94 -2.45 -13.49 -0.48
C VAL A 94 -3.01 -14.55 0.47
N ALA A 95 -2.90 -14.32 1.78
CA ALA A 95 -3.39 -15.26 2.78
C ALA A 95 -4.91 -15.40 2.72
N LEU A 96 -5.63 -14.30 2.51
CA LEU A 96 -7.08 -14.31 2.32
C LEU A 96 -7.48 -15.11 1.07
N GLY A 97 -6.82 -14.87 -0.07
CA GLY A 97 -7.12 -15.59 -1.31
C GLY A 97 -6.91 -17.09 -1.18
N LEU A 98 -5.81 -17.52 -0.56
CA LEU A 98 -5.57 -18.95 -0.30
C LEU A 98 -6.61 -19.54 0.65
N SER A 99 -7.01 -18.82 1.70
CA SER A 99 -8.04 -19.29 2.62
C SER A 99 -9.41 -19.46 1.96
N PHE A 100 -9.74 -18.61 0.98
CA PHE A 100 -10.97 -18.71 0.21
C PHE A 100 -10.97 -19.95 -0.69
N ILE A 101 -9.86 -20.23 -1.38
CA ILE A 101 -9.69 -21.44 -2.20
C ILE A 101 -9.77 -22.71 -1.33
N ILE A 102 -9.18 -22.67 -0.13
CA ILE A 102 -9.26 -23.77 0.84
C ILE A 102 -10.71 -24.01 1.24
N GLU A 103 -11.47 -22.97 1.58
CA GLU A 103 -12.88 -23.12 1.93
C GLU A 103 -13.69 -23.74 0.80
N GLU A 104 -13.57 -23.23 -0.43
CA GLU A 104 -14.27 -23.75 -1.60
C GLU A 104 -13.95 -25.24 -1.85
N THR A 105 -12.66 -25.59 -1.76
CA THR A 105 -12.21 -26.97 -1.96
C THR A 105 -12.74 -27.89 -0.87
N PHE A 106 -12.69 -27.47 0.40
CA PHE A 106 -13.09 -28.30 1.54
C PHE A 106 -14.62 -28.45 1.63
N VAL A 107 -15.39 -27.44 1.21
CA VAL A 107 -16.85 -27.55 1.05
C VAL A 107 -17.20 -28.60 0.00
N ALA A 108 -16.45 -28.68 -1.10
CA ALA A 108 -16.67 -29.68 -2.14
C ALA A 108 -16.37 -31.12 -1.68
N LEU A 109 -15.44 -31.32 -0.73
CA LEU A 109 -15.13 -32.63 -0.17
C LEU A 109 -16.19 -33.12 0.84
N GLY A 110 -16.92 -32.22 1.49
CA GLY A 110 -17.97 -32.54 2.46
C GLY A 110 -17.48 -33.10 3.79
N GLY A 111 -18.41 -33.34 4.72
CA GLY A 111 -18.13 -33.87 6.06
C GLY A 111 -17.38 -32.89 6.96
N ASP A 112 -16.48 -33.42 7.82
CA ASP A 112 -15.69 -32.61 8.77
C ASP A 112 -14.77 -31.60 8.08
N ALA A 113 -14.38 -31.87 6.83
CA ALA A 113 -13.56 -30.96 6.03
C ALA A 113 -14.27 -29.61 5.81
N GLN A 114 -15.57 -29.63 5.54
CA GLN A 114 -16.35 -28.41 5.32
C GLN A 114 -16.23 -27.44 6.50
N THR A 115 -16.38 -27.94 7.72
CA THR A 115 -16.28 -27.14 8.95
C THR A 115 -14.90 -26.52 9.11
N MET A 116 -13.84 -27.26 8.76
CA MET A 116 -12.46 -26.77 8.83
C MET A 116 -12.17 -25.68 7.81
N GLY A 117 -12.65 -25.83 6.56
CA GLY A 117 -12.49 -24.82 5.52
C GLY A 117 -13.14 -23.49 5.90
N VAL A 118 -14.38 -23.56 6.39
CA VAL A 118 -15.13 -22.41 6.91
C VAL A 118 -14.39 -21.77 8.09
N LEU A 119 -13.88 -22.57 9.03
CA LEU A 119 -13.11 -22.05 10.18
C LEU A 119 -11.83 -21.33 9.75
N ILE A 120 -11.06 -21.90 8.81
CA ILE A 120 -9.82 -21.30 8.30
C ILE A 120 -10.11 -19.95 7.64
N LEU A 121 -11.09 -19.90 6.72
CA LEU A 121 -11.50 -18.66 6.09
C LEU A 121 -11.97 -17.63 7.14
N GLY A 122 -12.76 -18.08 8.12
CA GLY A 122 -13.22 -17.27 9.25
C GLY A 122 -12.06 -16.62 10.02
N VAL A 123 -11.09 -17.43 10.45
CA VAL A 123 -9.95 -16.97 11.25
C VAL A 123 -9.06 -16.02 10.45
N VAL A 124 -8.74 -16.36 9.21
CA VAL A 124 -7.86 -15.55 8.36
C VAL A 124 -8.55 -14.24 7.95
N ALA A 125 -9.82 -14.27 7.56
CA ALA A 125 -10.59 -13.07 7.21
C ALA A 125 -10.78 -12.12 8.40
N LEU A 126 -11.14 -12.63 9.58
CA LEU A 126 -11.35 -11.79 10.74
C LEU A 126 -10.04 -11.12 11.20
N SER A 127 -8.97 -11.92 11.34
CA SER A 127 -7.66 -11.39 11.76
C SER A 127 -7.10 -10.38 10.76
N THR A 128 -7.28 -10.63 9.46
CA THR A 128 -6.81 -9.72 8.42
C THR A 128 -7.62 -8.43 8.38
N MET A 129 -8.94 -8.48 8.56
CA MET A 129 -9.79 -7.28 8.63
C MET A 129 -9.36 -6.36 9.79
N VAL A 130 -9.04 -6.93 10.96
CA VAL A 130 -8.51 -6.18 12.10
C VAL A 130 -7.16 -5.54 11.76
N LEU A 131 -6.26 -6.28 11.12
CA LEU A 131 -4.95 -5.76 10.71
C LEU A 131 -5.02 -4.70 9.61
N GLU A 132 -5.99 -4.75 8.70
CA GLU A 132 -6.16 -3.71 7.68
C GLU A 132 -6.68 -2.39 8.28
N MET A 133 -7.46 -2.44 9.37
CA MET A 133 -7.83 -1.23 10.11
C MET A 133 -6.65 -0.63 10.91
N VAL A 134 -5.87 -1.47 11.58
CA VAL A 134 -4.76 -1.02 12.46
C VAL A 134 -3.46 -0.80 11.68
N GLY A 135 -3.30 -1.48 10.55
CA GLY A 135 -2.08 -1.56 9.77
C GLY A 135 -1.59 -0.21 9.27
N PRO A 136 -2.40 0.58 8.54
CA PRO A 136 -1.98 1.88 8.03
C PRO A 136 -1.55 2.83 9.15
N MET A 137 -2.23 2.77 10.30
CA MET A 137 -1.85 3.52 11.49
C MET A 137 -0.50 3.07 12.03
N ALA A 138 -0.28 1.75 12.14
CA ALA A 138 0.98 1.18 12.57
C ALA A 138 2.12 1.55 11.61
N VAL A 139 1.94 1.44 10.30
CA VAL A 139 2.94 1.86 9.30
C VAL A 139 3.29 3.32 9.48
N LYS A 140 2.29 4.21 9.55
CA LYS A 140 2.52 5.66 9.72
C LYS A 140 3.32 5.97 10.99
N GLN A 141 2.99 5.33 12.10
CA GLN A 141 3.70 5.51 13.37
C GLN A 141 5.14 4.99 13.31
N ASN A 142 5.37 3.82 12.71
CA ASN A 142 6.70 3.23 12.59
C ASN A 142 7.57 4.01 11.62
N LEU A 143 7.02 4.53 10.52
CA LEU A 143 7.74 5.38 9.57
C LEU A 143 8.14 6.72 10.21
N ARG A 144 7.25 7.29 11.04
CA ARG A 144 7.57 8.47 11.85
C ARG A 144 8.67 8.17 12.88
N ALA A 145 8.60 7.02 13.55
CA ALA A 145 9.62 6.60 14.52
C ALA A 145 10.98 6.31 13.87
N ALA A 146 11.00 5.89 12.61
CA ALA A 146 12.21 5.73 11.81
C ALA A 146 12.81 7.06 11.32
N GLY A 147 12.07 8.17 11.42
CA GLY A 147 12.48 9.47 10.89
C GLY A 147 12.35 9.58 9.36
N GLU A 148 11.59 8.67 8.74
CA GLU A 148 11.41 8.61 7.28
C GLU A 148 10.14 9.34 6.81
N LEU A 149 9.27 9.76 7.74
CA LEU A 149 8.08 10.53 7.43
C LEU A 149 8.38 12.04 7.53
N PRO A 150 8.12 12.86 6.48
CA PRO A 150 8.22 14.31 6.56
C PRO A 150 7.27 14.86 7.63
N GLU A 151 7.70 15.87 8.41
CA GLU A 151 6.79 16.55 9.32
C GLU A 151 5.71 17.31 8.54
N ASP A 152 4.48 17.14 9.01
CA ASP A 152 3.20 17.53 8.42
C ASP A 152 3.10 19.02 8.10
N HIS A 153 3.56 19.46 6.93
CA HIS A 153 3.15 20.73 6.28
C HIS A 153 3.34 20.83 4.76
N THR A 154 3.80 19.79 4.07
CA THR A 154 3.65 19.74 2.61
C THR A 154 2.50 18.80 2.30
N VAL A 155 1.29 19.36 2.27
CA VAL A 155 0.17 18.77 1.52
C VAL A 155 0.76 18.30 0.20
N PHE A 156 0.63 17.01 -0.09
CA PHE A 156 0.94 16.47 -1.41
C PHE A 156 0.10 17.27 -2.41
N GLU A 157 0.67 18.31 -3.00
CA GLU A 157 0.14 18.94 -4.19
C GLU A 157 0.27 17.88 -5.28
N PRO A 158 -0.83 17.28 -5.76
CA PRO A 158 -0.77 16.41 -6.92
C PRO A 158 -0.16 17.26 -8.03
N HIS A 159 0.95 16.80 -8.61
CA HIS A 159 1.57 17.43 -9.77
C HIS A 159 0.61 17.36 -10.96
N GLU A 160 -0.40 18.22 -11.00
CA GLU A 160 -1.14 18.56 -12.21
C GLU A 160 -0.88 20.03 -12.56
N MET A 161 -0.62 20.25 -13.85
CA MET A 161 -0.56 21.54 -14.54
C MET A 161 0.76 22.33 -14.56
N LYS A 162 1.87 21.67 -14.93
CA LYS A 162 2.98 22.38 -15.63
C LYS A 162 2.76 22.52 -17.14
N LEU A 163 1.57 22.15 -17.62
CA LEU A 163 1.24 22.01 -19.05
C LEU A 163 0.38 23.17 -19.61
N LEU A 164 0.01 24.16 -18.78
CA LEU A 164 -0.79 25.32 -19.23
C LEU A 164 0.03 26.60 -19.49
N ASP A 165 1.27 26.69 -19.00
CA ASP A 165 2.09 27.90 -19.21
C ASP A 165 2.81 27.93 -20.57
N ILE A 166 2.91 26.79 -21.26
CA ILE A 166 3.56 26.72 -22.58
C ILE A 166 2.59 27.14 -23.71
N ALA A 167 1.28 26.99 -23.52
CA ALA A 167 0.29 27.31 -24.55
C ALA A 167 -0.10 28.81 -24.62
N ASN A 168 0.30 29.63 -23.63
CA ASN A 168 -0.07 31.05 -23.55
C ASN A 168 1.04 32.03 -23.94
N ASN A 169 2.22 31.55 -24.38
CA ASN A 169 3.34 32.41 -24.77
C ASN A 169 3.77 32.18 -26.23
N GLU A 170 2.81 32.18 -27.16
CA GLU A 170 3.09 32.17 -28.59
C GLU A 170 2.34 33.26 -29.35
N ASN A 171 2.42 34.52 -28.86
CA ASN A 171 2.17 35.67 -29.73
C ASN A 171 2.90 36.95 -29.26
N PRO A 172 4.11 37.25 -29.76
CA PRO A 172 4.60 38.61 -29.82
C PRO A 172 4.29 39.21 -31.20
N ASN A 173 3.26 40.05 -31.23
CA ASN A 173 2.95 41.00 -32.30
C ASN A 173 4.18 41.90 -32.59
N PRO A 174 4.66 42.05 -33.83
CA PRO A 174 5.78 42.93 -34.15
C PRO A 174 5.25 44.32 -34.50
N SER A 175 5.26 45.27 -33.57
CA SER A 175 5.22 46.70 -33.94
C SER A 175 5.75 47.66 -32.86
N ASN A 176 6.52 48.63 -33.35
CA ASN A 176 6.96 49.91 -32.75
C ASN A 176 8.17 49.96 -31.79
N ASN A 177 9.35 50.18 -32.40
CA ASN A 177 10.05 51.49 -32.45
C ASN A 177 9.96 52.39 -31.19
N ASP A 178 11.10 52.65 -30.53
CA ASP A 178 11.77 53.98 -30.57
C ASP A 178 12.93 54.06 -29.56
N ASN A 179 14.15 54.16 -30.12
CA ASN A 179 15.16 55.18 -29.85
C ASN A 179 15.53 55.61 -28.40
N ASN A 180 16.82 55.41 -28.12
CA ASN A 180 17.77 56.40 -27.58
C ASN A 180 17.75 56.65 -26.06
N PHE A 181 18.87 56.37 -25.39
CA PHE A 181 19.84 57.40 -24.95
C PHE A 181 20.81 56.86 -23.87
N ASN A 182 22.07 56.74 -24.29
CA ASN A 182 23.30 57.15 -23.63
C ASN A 182 23.77 56.63 -22.25
N ASP A 183 24.96 56.04 -22.36
CA ASP A 183 26.23 56.46 -21.76
C ASP A 183 26.70 55.88 -20.42
N ALA A 184 27.98 55.51 -20.51
CA ALA A 184 29.03 55.52 -19.51
C ALA A 184 29.07 54.37 -18.51
N ASP A 185 30.20 53.74 -18.22
CA ASP A 185 31.58 53.78 -18.75
C ASP A 185 32.27 52.53 -18.15
N ASP A 186 33.33 52.08 -18.82
CA ASP A 186 34.55 51.48 -18.29
C ASP A 186 34.50 50.59 -17.01
N GLU A 187 34.89 49.32 -17.15
CA GLU A 187 36.28 48.94 -16.85
C GLU A 187 36.56 47.47 -17.22
N ILE A 188 37.70 47.29 -17.86
CA ILE A 188 38.37 46.06 -18.28
C ILE A 188 39.32 45.66 -17.15
N GLU A 189 39.41 44.37 -16.77
CA GLU A 189 40.70 43.65 -16.77
C GLU A 189 40.62 42.18 -16.34
N ALA A 190 41.23 41.36 -17.20
CA ALA A 190 42.09 40.19 -16.95
C ALA A 190 41.59 39.01 -16.10
#